data_AF-A0A0E3VSP2-F1
#
_entry.id   AF-A0A0E3VSP2-F1
#
_cell.length_a   1.000
_cell.length_b   1.000
_cell.length_c   1.000
_cell.angle_alpha   90.00
_cell.angle_beta   90.00
_cell.angle_gamma   90.00
#
_symmetry.space_group_name_H-M   'P 1'
#
loop_
_entity.id
_entity.type
_entity.pdbx_description
1 polymer ?
#
loop_
_entity_poly.entity_id
_entity_poly.type
_entity_poly.pdbx_seq_one_letter_code
_entity_poly.pdbx_strand_id
1 'polypeptide(L)'
;MDWFTYSGYRRYHSDCHVCHGPDGMGSTYAPALKDSVKTMSYGDFLGVVASGRKNISTAQENVMPAFGDNPNVACYMDDLYVYLRARSNEAWGRQRPSKKEEKNETYTKAEDACMGKK
;
A
#
# COMPACT_ATOMS: atom_id res chain seq x y z
N MET A 1 0.72 -9.80 -15.17
CA MET A 1 0.77 -9.06 -13.89
C MET A 1 -0.62 -8.57 -13.71
N ASP A 2 -1.27 -9.04 -12.66
CA ASP A 2 -2.64 -8.67 -12.39
C ASP A 2 -2.74 -7.15 -12.18
N TRP A 3 -3.93 -6.62 -12.45
CA TRP A 3 -4.18 -5.19 -12.36
C TRP A 3 -3.94 -4.64 -10.95
N PHE A 4 -4.28 -5.41 -9.91
CA PHE A 4 -4.16 -4.99 -8.51
C PHE A 4 -2.70 -4.78 -8.11
N THR A 5 -1.80 -5.72 -8.44
CA THR A 5 -0.37 -5.57 -8.18
C THR A 5 0.23 -4.39 -8.95
N TYR A 6 -0.19 -4.17 -10.20
CA TYR A 6 0.24 -3.01 -10.99
C TYR A 6 -0.24 -1.69 -10.37
N SER A 7 -1.53 -1.61 -10.01
CA SER A 7 -2.14 -0.44 -9.41
C SER A 7 -1.49 -0.13 -8.06
N GLY A 8 -1.35 -1.15 -7.20
CA GLY A 8 -0.73 -1.09 -5.90
C GLY A 8 0.71 -0.60 -5.94
N TYR A 9 1.51 -1.04 -6.91
CA TYR A 9 2.86 -0.50 -7.13
C TYR A 9 2.83 1.02 -7.34
N ARG A 10 1.92 1.54 -8.17
CA ARG A 10 1.84 2.98 -8.44
C ARG A 10 1.36 3.77 -7.22
N ARG A 11 0.36 3.26 -6.50
CA ARG A 11 -0.16 3.90 -5.27
C ARG A 11 0.89 3.91 -4.18
N TYR A 12 1.61 2.79 -4.01
CA TYR A 12 2.74 2.72 -3.10
C TYR A 12 3.81 3.75 -3.43
N HIS A 13 4.15 3.90 -4.72
CA HIS A 13 5.12 4.89 -5.17
C HIS A 13 4.61 6.34 -5.11
N SER A 14 3.31 6.56 -4.93
CA SER A 14 2.73 7.89 -4.79
C SER A 14 2.71 8.32 -3.32
N ASP A 15 2.23 7.45 -2.44
CA ASP A 15 1.82 7.85 -1.09
C ASP A 15 2.64 7.19 0.03
N CYS A 16 3.36 6.10 -0.25
CA CYS A 16 4.01 5.30 0.79
C CYS A 16 5.54 5.30 0.71
N HIS A 17 6.12 5.38 -0.51
CA HIS A 17 7.55 5.17 -0.73
C HIS A 17 8.43 6.22 -0.03
N VAL A 18 7.91 7.43 0.17
CA VAL A 18 8.64 8.55 0.76
C VAL A 18 9.16 8.21 2.16
N CYS A 19 8.37 7.44 2.92
CA CYS A 19 8.75 6.97 4.25
C CYS A 19 9.23 5.53 4.21
N HIS A 20 8.54 4.64 3.51
CA HIS A 20 8.81 3.20 3.55
C HIS A 20 9.86 2.72 2.53
N GLY A 21 10.56 3.64 1.89
CA GLY A 21 11.62 3.37 0.93
C GLY A 21 11.12 2.87 -0.42
N PRO A 22 12.01 2.61 -1.38
CA PRO A 22 11.64 1.95 -2.63
C PRO A 22 11.24 0.49 -2.38
N ASP A 23 10.26 0.00 -3.14
CA ASP A 23 9.85 -1.40 -3.18
C ASP A 23 9.46 -2.05 -1.83
N GLY A 24 9.09 -1.28 -0.81
CA GLY A 24 8.73 -1.80 0.52
C GLY A 24 9.94 -2.09 1.41
N MET A 25 11.15 -1.65 1.05
CA MET A 25 12.40 -2.02 1.71
C MET A 25 12.66 -1.31 3.05
N GLY A 26 11.85 -0.33 3.40
CA GLY A 26 12.05 0.49 4.59
C GLY A 26 13.06 1.60 4.35
N SER A 27 13.16 2.47 5.35
CA SER A 27 14.14 3.55 5.42
C SER A 27 14.63 3.71 6.85
N THR A 28 15.48 4.70 7.09
CA THR A 28 15.84 5.12 8.45
C THR A 28 14.65 5.71 9.22
N TYR A 29 13.57 6.09 8.53
CA TYR A 29 12.39 6.72 9.12
C TYR A 29 11.24 5.73 9.37
N ALA A 30 11.04 4.74 8.51
CA ALA A 30 9.91 3.82 8.60
C ALA A 30 10.28 2.37 8.23
N PRO A 31 9.57 1.36 8.78
CA PRO A 31 9.93 -0.04 8.62
C PRO A 31 9.74 -0.55 7.19
N ALA A 32 10.42 -1.67 6.89
CA ALA A 32 10.23 -2.42 5.66
C ALA A 32 8.83 -3.05 5.62
N LEU A 33 7.95 -2.51 4.78
CA LEU A 33 6.59 -3.01 4.64
C LEU A 33 6.54 -4.43 4.07
N LYS A 34 7.50 -4.81 3.21
CA LYS A 34 7.58 -6.18 2.68
C LYS A 34 7.72 -7.23 3.79
N ASP A 35 8.34 -6.87 4.91
CA ASP A 35 8.50 -7.78 6.04
C ASP A 35 7.36 -7.63 7.05
N SER A 36 6.82 -6.41 7.19
CA SER A 36 5.66 -6.14 8.05
C SER A 36 4.43 -6.96 7.62
N VAL A 37 4.14 -7.03 6.32
CA VAL A 37 2.96 -7.74 5.79
C VAL A 37 3.14 -9.27 5.73
N LYS A 38 4.28 -9.82 6.17
CA LYS A 38 4.45 -11.28 6.32
C LYS A 38 3.57 -11.82 7.43
N THR A 39 3.53 -11.11 8.55
CA THR A 39 2.87 -11.53 9.79
C THR A 39 1.65 -10.70 10.15
N MET A 40 1.46 -9.54 9.49
CA MET A 40 0.30 -8.68 9.69
C MET A 40 -0.93 -9.25 8.99
N SER A 41 -2.07 -9.25 9.67
CA SER A 41 -3.34 -9.62 9.04
C SER A 41 -3.81 -8.52 8.08
N TYR A 42 -4.71 -8.88 7.15
CA TYR A 42 -5.32 -7.89 6.26
C TYR A 42 -6.08 -6.80 7.02
N GLY A 43 -6.85 -7.19 8.05
CA GLY A 43 -7.59 -6.23 8.88
C GLY A 43 -6.68 -5.27 9.64
N ASP A 44 -5.55 -5.76 10.16
CA ASP A 44 -4.58 -4.90 10.85
C ASP A 44 -3.91 -3.92 9.88
N PHE A 45 -3.59 -4.38 8.66
CA PHE A 45 -3.07 -3.51 7.61
C PHE A 45 -4.04 -2.38 7.30
N LEU A 46 -5.32 -2.70 7.07
CA LEU A 46 -6.36 -1.70 6.82
C LEU A 46 -6.49 -0.73 7.99
N GLY A 47 -6.53 -1.23 9.23
CA GLY A 47 -6.64 -0.41 10.43
C GLY A 47 -5.47 0.57 10.58
N VAL A 48 -4.24 0.10 10.38
CA VAL A 48 -3.04 0.94 10.46
C VAL A 48 -2.99 1.98 9.35
N VAL A 49 -3.35 1.63 8.11
CA VAL A 49 -3.37 2.58 6.99
C VAL A 49 -4.48 3.62 7.18
N ALA A 50 -5.68 3.20 7.56
CA ALA A 50 -6.82 4.08 7.74
C ALA A 50 -6.64 5.04 8.93
N SER A 51 -6.23 4.53 10.09
CA SER A 51 -6.15 5.30 11.34
C SER A 51 -4.76 5.89 11.61
N GLY A 52 -3.74 5.50 10.84
CA GLY A 52 -2.36 5.84 11.13
C GLY A 52 -1.82 5.10 12.36
N ARG A 53 -0.57 5.38 12.73
CA ARG A 53 0.08 4.78 13.89
C ARG A 53 1.08 5.74 14.51
N LYS A 54 1.00 5.94 15.82
CA LYS A 54 1.99 6.69 16.60
C LYS A 54 2.72 5.74 17.53
N ASN A 55 4.04 5.65 17.41
CA ASN A 55 4.89 4.99 18.40
C ASN A 55 5.81 6.06 18.98
N ILE A 56 5.47 6.55 20.18
CA ILE A 56 6.22 7.60 20.88
C ILE A 56 6.92 6.96 22.06
N SER A 57 8.24 7.13 22.12
CA SER A 57 9.08 6.76 23.26
C SER A 57 9.92 7.96 23.69
N THR A 58 10.62 7.85 24.81
CA THR A 58 11.55 8.90 25.27
C THR A 58 12.70 9.17 24.29
N ALA A 59 12.99 8.23 23.38
CA ALA A 59 14.12 8.31 22.44
C ALA A 59 13.70 8.59 20.98
N GLN A 60 12.47 8.24 20.60
CA GLN A 60 12.00 8.30 19.21
C GLN A 60 10.50 8.56 19.12
N GLU A 61 10.11 9.41 18.17
CA GLU A 61 8.74 9.67 17.79
C GLU A 61 8.51 9.23 16.34
N ASN A 62 7.78 8.13 16.16
CA ASN A 62 7.43 7.60 14.84
C ASN A 62 5.93 7.80 14.60
N VAL A 63 5.57 8.66 13.65
CA VAL A 63 4.18 8.95 13.31
C VAL A 63 3.91 8.58 11.86
N MET A 64 3.13 7.52 11.67
CA MET A 64 2.47 7.22 10.40
C MET A 64 1.13 7.98 10.36
N PRO A 65 0.90 8.87 9.38
CA PRO A 65 -0.35 9.61 9.27
C PRO A 65 -1.52 8.67 8.92
N ALA A 66 -2.73 9.10 9.27
CA ALA A 66 -3.96 8.44 8.88
C ALA A 66 -4.27 8.74 7.41
N PHE A 67 -4.59 7.70 6.62
CA PHE A 67 -4.96 7.84 5.21
C PHE A 67 -6.43 7.50 4.94
N GLY A 68 -7.24 7.28 5.97
CA GLY A 68 -8.66 6.95 5.83
C GLY A 68 -9.47 7.98 5.04
N ASP A 69 -9.11 9.26 5.14
CA ASP A 69 -9.79 10.36 4.44
C ASP A 69 -9.15 10.71 3.08
N ASN A 70 -8.05 10.05 2.69
CA ASN A 70 -7.41 10.28 1.40
C ASN A 70 -7.94 9.27 0.38
N PRO A 71 -8.82 9.65 -0.57
CA PRO A 71 -9.39 8.70 -1.53
C PRO A 71 -8.34 8.06 -2.44
N ASN A 72 -7.18 8.70 -2.65
CA ASN A 72 -6.09 8.12 -3.45
C ASN A 72 -5.37 6.95 -2.74
N VAL A 73 -5.61 6.77 -1.44
CA VAL A 73 -5.13 5.63 -0.65
C VAL A 73 -6.30 4.76 -0.21
N ALA A 74 -7.35 5.37 0.36
CA ALA A 74 -8.48 4.66 0.94
C ALA A 74 -9.22 3.76 -0.06
N CYS A 75 -9.39 4.23 -1.31
CA CYS A 75 -10.03 3.43 -2.37
C CYS A 75 -9.13 2.35 -2.98
N TYR A 76 -7.86 2.29 -2.59
CA TYR A 76 -6.85 1.40 -3.18
C TYR A 76 -6.07 0.63 -2.11
N MET A 77 -6.60 0.51 -0.89
CA MET A 77 -5.91 -0.23 0.19
C MET A 77 -5.71 -1.70 -0.18
N ASP A 78 -6.68 -2.31 -0.85
CA ASP A 78 -6.61 -3.68 -1.38
C ASP A 78 -5.42 -3.82 -2.34
N ASP A 79 -5.29 -2.92 -3.31
CA ASP A 79 -4.20 -2.90 -4.28
C ASP A 79 -2.83 -2.76 -3.60
N LEU A 80 -2.73 -1.85 -2.63
CA LEU A 80 -1.52 -1.65 -1.82
C LEU A 80 -1.14 -2.94 -1.10
N TYR A 81 -2.11 -3.60 -0.47
CA TYR A 81 -1.89 -4.86 0.23
C TYR A 81 -1.46 -5.98 -0.72
N VAL A 82 -2.12 -6.13 -1.88
CA VAL A 82 -1.76 -7.12 -2.90
C VAL A 82 -0.33 -6.91 -3.39
N TYR A 83 0.04 -5.67 -3.72
CA TYR A 83 1.40 -5.35 -4.12
C TYR A 83 2.42 -5.68 -3.01
N LEU A 84 2.19 -5.22 -1.78
CA LEU A 84 3.10 -5.49 -0.66
C LEU A 84 3.19 -6.98 -0.33
N ARG A 85 2.10 -7.74 -0.44
CA ARG A 85 2.10 -9.21 -0.27
C ARG A 85 2.86 -9.91 -1.38
N ALA A 86 2.75 -9.47 -2.63
CA ALA A 86 3.56 -10.00 -3.73
C ALA A 86 5.06 -9.75 -3.50
N ARG A 87 5.42 -8.59 -2.93
CA ARG A 87 6.80 -8.26 -2.52
C ARG A 87 7.28 -9.09 -1.33
N SER A 88 6.40 -9.30 -0.35
CA SER A 88 6.64 -10.09 0.86
C SER A 88 6.90 -11.56 0.55
N ASN A 89 6.11 -12.13 -0.34
CA ASN A 89 6.16 -13.54 -0.75
C ASN A 89 7.15 -13.79 -1.89
N GLU A 90 7.94 -12.77 -2.26
CA GLU A 90 8.93 -12.83 -3.34
C GLU A 90 8.34 -13.19 -4.73
N ALA A 91 7.02 -13.15 -4.88
CA ALA A 91 6.31 -13.35 -6.13
C ALA A 91 6.57 -12.21 -7.14
N TRP A 92 6.96 -11.03 -6.65
CA TRP A 92 7.43 -9.92 -7.47
C TRP A 92 8.75 -9.38 -6.93
N GLY A 93 9.72 -9.11 -7.81
CA GLY A 93 11.03 -8.54 -7.48
C GLY A 93 11.06 -7.01 -7.38
N ARG A 94 12.27 -6.44 -7.25
CA ARG A 94 12.50 -4.98 -7.22
C ARG A 94 12.53 -4.42 -8.63
N GLN A 95 11.36 -4.32 -9.25
CA GLN A 95 11.22 -3.75 -10.57
C GLN A 95 9.87 -3.08 -10.76
N ARG A 96 9.85 -2.06 -11.61
CA ARG A 96 8.63 -1.44 -12.08
C ARG A 96 7.88 -2.43 -12.99
N PRO A 97 6.60 -2.72 -12.72
CA PRO A 97 5.77 -3.52 -13.62
C PRO A 97 5.71 -2.89 -15.02
N SER A 98 6.25 -3.61 -16.02
CA SER A 98 6.33 -3.15 -17.42
C SER A 98 5.08 -3.49 -18.23
N LYS A 99 4.41 -4.60 -17.89
CA LYS A 99 3.16 -5.06 -18.49
C LYS A 99 2.13 -5.30 -17.40
N LYS A 100 0.87 -5.12 -17.74
CA LYS A 100 -0.29 -5.35 -16.87
C LYS A 100 -1.40 -6.03 -17.67
N GLU A 101 -2.20 -6.82 -16.99
CA GLU A 101 -3.49 -7.26 -17.48
C GLU A 101 -4.43 -6.06 -17.63
N GLU A 102 -5.47 -6.23 -18.43
CA GLU A 102 -6.47 -5.17 -18.60
C GLU A 102 -7.27 -4.95 -17.31
N LYS A 103 -7.65 -3.70 -17.10
CA LYS A 103 -8.54 -3.32 -16.00
C LYS A 103 -9.92 -3.89 -16.29
N ASN A 104 -10.41 -4.81 -15.46
CA ASN A 104 -11.73 -5.40 -15.67
C ASN A 104 -12.86 -4.41 -15.25
N GLU A 105 -14.07 -4.70 -15.72
CA GLU A 105 -15.24 -3.86 -15.42
C GLU A 105 -15.57 -3.80 -13.93
N THR A 106 -15.42 -4.91 -13.21
CA THR A 106 -15.72 -5.00 -11.77
C THR A 106 -14.85 -4.02 -10.98
N TYR A 107 -13.55 -4.03 -11.24
CA TYR A 107 -12.61 -3.09 -10.64
C TYR A 107 -12.98 -1.65 -11.02
N THR A 108 -13.33 -1.39 -12.28
CA THR A 108 -13.67 -0.03 -12.74
C THR A 108 -14.90 0.51 -12.02
N LYS A 109 -15.95 -0.30 -11.90
CA LYS A 109 -17.17 0.06 -11.16
C LYS A 109 -16.89 0.31 -9.67
N ALA A 110 -16.05 -0.53 -9.05
CA ALA A 110 -15.65 -0.35 -7.64
C ALA A 110 -14.81 0.92 -7.43
N GLU A 111 -13.86 1.19 -8.33
CA GLU A 111 -13.04 2.40 -8.29
C GLU A 111 -13.91 3.65 -8.45
N ASP A 112 -14.80 3.69 -9.44
CA ASP A 112 -15.66 4.85 -9.69
C ASP A 112 -16.61 5.10 -8.51
N ALA A 113 -17.21 4.03 -7.96
CA ALA A 113 -18.07 4.11 -6.78
C ALA A 113 -17.33 4.66 -5.56
N CYS A 114 -16.11 4.21 -5.29
CA CYS A 114 -15.33 4.70 -4.15
C CYS A 114 -14.81 6.13 -4.36
N MET A 115 -14.32 6.44 -5.56
CA MET A 115 -13.78 7.76 -5.90
C MET A 115 -14.87 8.84 -6.08
N GLY A 116 -16.15 8.46 -5.99
CA GLY A 116 -17.28 9.37 -6.17
C GLY A 116 -17.44 9.89 -7.61
N LYS A 117 -16.87 9.17 -8.60
CA LYS A 117 -17.04 9.49 -10.01
C LYS A 117 -18.37 8.91 -10.47
N LYS A 118 -19.33 9.78 -10.77
CA LYS A 118 -20.58 9.44 -11.46
C LYS A 118 -20.37 9.42 -12.97
#